data_AF-E6QNJ4-F1
#
_entry.id   AF-E6QNJ4-F1
#
_cell.length_a   1.000
_cell.length_b   1.000
_cell.length_c   1.000
_cell.angle_alpha   90.00
_cell.angle_beta   90.00
_cell.angle_gamma   90.00
#
_symmetry.space_group_name_H-M   'P 1'
#
loop_
_entity.id
_entity.type
_entity.pdbx_description
1 polymer ?
#
loop_
_entity_poly.entity_id
_entity_poly.type
_entity_poly.pdbx_seq_one_letter_code
_entity_poly.pdbx_strand_id
1 'polypeptide(L)'
;MAAVANGLSGAARSYFAAGGIGILIGDGQLPHYGMEKIMETYYAYSVRAVNHLTLTLNYQYVVNPAYNQDRGPVSIIGARLHVEF
;
A
#
# COMPACT_ATOMS: atom_id res chain seq x y z
N MET A 1 -12.47 5.46 -5.34
CA MET A 1 -12.00 5.10 -3.99
C MET A 1 -12.12 3.60 -3.81
N ALA A 2 -11.18 3.01 -3.09
CA ALA A 2 -11.13 1.57 -2.79
C ALA A 2 -10.64 1.35 -1.37
N ALA A 3 -11.05 0.25 -0.75
CA ALA A 3 -10.55 -0.20 0.54
C ALA A 3 -10.32 -1.71 0.49
N VAL A 4 -9.19 -2.17 1.04
CA VAL A 4 -8.77 -3.57 1.05
C VAL A 4 -8.25 -3.92 2.45
N ALA A 5 -8.55 -5.13 2.89
CA ALA A 5 -7.90 -5.75 4.04
C ALA A 5 -7.30 -7.09 3.60
N ASN A 6 -5.99 -7.24 3.80
CA ASN A 6 -5.23 -8.42 3.43
C ASN A 6 -4.58 -9.06 4.66
N GLY A 7 -4.41 -10.38 4.58
CA GLY A 7 -3.75 -11.18 5.61
C GLY A 7 -2.75 -12.15 5.00
N LEU A 8 -1.81 -12.62 5.82
CA LEU A 8 -0.89 -13.69 5.47
C LEU A 8 -1.56 -15.05 5.62
N SER A 9 -1.14 -16.02 4.81
CA SER A 9 -1.49 -17.42 5.02
C SER A 9 -0.89 -17.95 6.33
N GLY A 10 -1.45 -19.02 6.88
CA GLY A 10 -0.95 -19.62 8.13
C GLY A 10 0.54 -19.99 8.05
N ALA A 11 0.97 -20.59 6.93
CA ALA A 11 2.37 -20.95 6.70
C ALA A 11 3.30 -19.72 6.63
N ALA A 12 2.89 -18.65 5.95
CA ALA A 12 3.65 -17.41 5.89
C ALA A 12 3.78 -16.79 7.29
N ARG A 13 2.68 -16.76 8.06
CA ARG A 13 2.71 -16.26 9.44
C ARG A 13 3.69 -17.05 10.30
N SER A 14 3.71 -18.38 10.20
CA SER A 14 4.69 -19.22 10.92
C SER A 14 6.13 -18.95 10.47
N TYR A 15 6.37 -18.75 9.17
CA TYR A 15 7.69 -18.43 8.63
C TYR A 15 8.22 -17.10 9.17
N PHE A 16 7.41 -16.04 9.14
CA PHE A 16 7.81 -14.74 9.67
C PHE A 16 7.86 -14.73 11.21
N ALA A 17 7.01 -15.48 11.91
CA ALA A 17 7.10 -15.63 13.37
C ALA A 17 8.40 -16.34 13.81
N ALA A 18 8.99 -17.17 12.94
CA ALA A 18 10.28 -17.82 13.15
C ALA A 18 11.49 -16.95 12.77
N GLY A 19 11.29 -15.69 12.36
CA GLY A 19 12.37 -14.79 11.97
C GLY A 19 12.73 -14.82 10.48
N GLY A 20 11.88 -15.41 9.63
CA GLY A 20 12.08 -15.44 8.19
C GLY A 20 12.06 -14.05 7.54
N ILE A 21 12.79 -13.87 6.44
CA ILE A 21 12.83 -12.62 5.67
C ILE A 21 12.28 -12.90 4.27
N GLY A 22 11.28 -12.13 3.87
CA GLY A 22 10.60 -12.26 2.58
C GLY A 22 11.02 -11.18 1.60
N ILE A 23 10.67 -11.36 0.33
CA ILE A 23 10.92 -10.37 -0.72
C ILE A 23 10.16 -9.05 -0.45
N LEU A 24 8.97 -9.16 0.15
CA LEU A 24 8.10 -8.02 0.45
C LEU A 24 8.14 -7.59 1.93
N ILE A 25 8.59 -8.46 2.83
CA ILE A 25 8.58 -8.24 4.29
C ILE A 25 10.00 -8.42 4.81
N GLY A 26 10.65 -7.30 5.10
CA GLY A 26 12.03 -7.24 5.59
C GLY A 26 12.18 -7.17 7.11
N ASP A 27 11.09 -7.30 7.87
CA ASP A 27 11.09 -7.13 9.34
C ASP A 27 11.78 -8.26 10.10
N GLY A 28 12.10 -9.38 9.43
CA GLY A 28 12.55 -10.58 10.11
C GLY A 28 11.43 -11.15 10.96
N GLN A 29 11.61 -11.19 12.27
CA GLN A 29 10.59 -11.74 13.15
C GLN A 29 9.36 -10.82 13.20
N LEU A 30 8.18 -11.37 12.95
CA LEU A 30 6.91 -10.65 13.02
C LEU A 30 6.13 -11.04 14.31
N PRO A 31 6.49 -10.47 15.48
CA PRO A 31 5.90 -10.85 16.76
C PRO A 31 4.43 -10.42 16.89
N HIS A 32 4.10 -9.23 16.38
CA HIS A 32 2.75 -8.64 16.46
C HIS A 32 2.08 -8.60 15.09
N TYR A 33 1.67 -9.78 14.61
CA TYR A 33 0.93 -9.90 13.35
C TYR A 33 -0.43 -9.19 13.42
N GLY A 34 -0.71 -8.38 12.40
CA GLY A 34 -2.01 -7.76 12.14
C GLY A 34 -2.40 -7.84 10.67
N MET A 35 -3.69 -7.79 10.39
CA MET A 35 -4.15 -7.58 9.01
C MET A 35 -3.69 -6.20 8.54
N GLU A 36 -3.13 -6.15 7.35
CA GLU A 36 -2.83 -4.91 6.65
C GLU A 36 -4.14 -4.38 6.07
N LYS A 37 -4.37 -3.08 6.24
CA LYS A 37 -5.57 -2.42 5.70
C LYS A 37 -5.13 -1.23 4.90
N ILE A 38 -5.61 -1.14 3.67
CA ILE A 38 -5.25 -0.08 2.73
C ILE A 38 -6.53 0.59 2.27
N MET A 39 -6.59 1.90 2.43
CA MET A 39 -7.63 2.74 1.86
C MET A 39 -7.00 3.65 0.82
N GLU A 40 -7.54 3.66 -0.40
CA GLU A 40 -7.08 4.52 -1.48
C GLU A 40 -8.20 5.42 -1.99
N THR A 41 -7.88 6.68 -2.21
CA THR A 41 -8.70 7.59 -3.01
C THR A 41 -7.84 8.28 -4.05
N TYR A 42 -8.43 8.52 -5.22
CA TYR A 42 -7.75 9.18 -6.30
C TYR A 42 -8.69 10.15 -7.01
N TYR A 43 -8.10 11.17 -7.61
CA TYR A 43 -8.79 12.13 -8.46
C TYR A 43 -8.00 12.29 -9.76
N ALA A 44 -8.63 12.00 -10.88
CA ALA A 44 -8.05 12.18 -12.20
C ALA A 44 -8.69 13.39 -12.89
N TYR A 45 -7.85 14.27 -13.42
CA TYR A 45 -8.24 15.48 -14.12
C TYR A 45 -7.57 15.51 -15.49
N SER A 46 -8.40 15.51 -16.53
CA SER A 46 -7.97 15.70 -17.91
C SER A 46 -7.75 17.19 -18.18
N VAL A 47 -6.50 17.57 -18.41
CA VAL A 47 -6.09 18.96 -18.62
C VAL A 47 -6.42 19.34 -20.06
N ARG A 48 -7.58 19.96 -20.28
CA ARG A 48 -8.04 20.35 -21.63
C ARG A 48 -7.13 21.35 -22.35
N ALA A 49 -6.29 22.08 -21.62
CA ALA A 49 -5.34 23.03 -22.19
C ALA A 49 -4.14 22.36 -22.89
N VAL A 50 -3.90 21.07 -22.61
CA VAL A 50 -2.84 20.27 -23.23
C VAL A 50 -3.49 19.01 -23.76
N ASN A 51 -3.56 18.85 -25.10
CA ASN A 51 -4.15 17.67 -25.70
C ASN A 51 -3.56 16.40 -25.06
N HIS A 52 -4.44 15.47 -24.66
CA HIS A 52 -4.08 14.16 -24.12
C HIS A 52 -3.29 14.14 -22.79
N LEU A 53 -3.32 15.23 -22.00
CA LEU A 53 -2.74 15.23 -20.66
C LEU A 53 -3.77 14.87 -19.57
N THR A 54 -3.47 13.85 -18.77
CA THR A 54 -4.25 13.48 -17.58
C THR A 54 -3.36 13.54 -16.34
N LEU A 55 -3.74 14.39 -15.37
CA LEU A 55 -3.14 14.44 -14.06
C LEU A 55 -3.99 13.63 -13.08
N THR A 56 -3.38 12.70 -12.36
CA THR A 56 -4.04 11.95 -11.30
C THR A 56 -3.34 12.24 -9.98
N LEU A 57 -4.10 12.57 -8.95
CA LEU A 57 -3.64 12.63 -7.57
C LEU A 57 -4.14 11.40 -6.83
N ASN A 58 -3.30 10.77 -6.03
CA ASN A 58 -3.61 9.57 -5.28
C ASN A 58 -3.20 9.72 -3.81
N TYR A 59 -4.10 9.33 -2.92
CA TYR A 59 -3.87 9.26 -1.48
C TYR A 59 -4.16 7.85 -1.01
N GLN A 60 -3.18 7.22 -0.36
CA GLN A 60 -3.30 5.91 0.24
C GLN A 60 -3.01 6.00 1.73
N TYR A 61 -3.86 5.37 2.53
CA TYR A 61 -3.68 5.23 3.97
C TYR A 61 -3.53 3.75 4.29
N VAL A 62 -2.37 3.37 4.82
CA VAL A 62 -1.99 1.99 5.12
C VAL A 62 -1.91 1.82 6.63
N VAL A 63 -2.65 0.87 7.19
CA VAL A 63 -2.62 0.50 8.60
C VAL A 63 -1.93 -0.85 8.74
N ASN A 64 -1.00 -0.97 9.69
CA ASN A 64 -0.14 -2.13 9.91
C ASN A 64 0.64 -2.54 8.64
N PRO A 65 1.45 -1.64 8.06
CA PRO A 65 2.21 -1.95 6.85
C PRO A 65 3.09 -3.19 7.09
N ALA A 66 3.21 -4.05 6.08
CA ALA A 66 3.90 -5.33 6.17
C ALA A 66 3.33 -6.27 7.26
N TYR A 67 2.04 -6.15 7.57
CA TYR A 67 1.31 -6.96 8.56
C TYR A 67 1.82 -6.80 10.00
N ASN A 68 2.57 -5.73 10.30
CA ASN A 68 3.17 -5.49 11.60
C ASN A 68 2.38 -4.42 12.36
N GLN A 69 1.83 -4.75 13.53
CA GLN A 69 1.09 -3.79 14.37
C GLN A 69 2.02 -2.80 15.08
N ASP A 70 3.30 -3.15 15.24
CA ASP A 70 4.30 -2.24 15.80
C ASP A 70 4.61 -1.09 14.83
N ARG A 71 4.31 -1.29 13.54
CA ARG A 71 4.38 -0.24 12.53
C ARG A 71 3.09 0.58 12.58
N GLY A 72 3.25 1.86 12.96
CA GLY A 72 2.15 2.84 12.90
C GLY A 72 1.60 3.03 11.49
N PRO A 73 0.38 3.60 11.36
CA PRO A 73 -0.22 3.82 10.05
C PRO A 73 0.58 4.83 9.22
N VAL A 74 0.61 4.63 7.91
CA VAL A 74 1.35 5.45 6.95
C VAL A 74 0.39 6.09 5.96
N SER A 75 0.58 7.39 5.73
CA SER A 75 -0.09 8.13 4.65
C SER A 75 0.87 8.29 3.48
N ILE A 76 0.45 7.84 2.29
CA ILE A 76 1.21 7.94 1.04
C ILE A 76 0.45 8.89 0.12
N ILE A 77 1.12 9.94 -0.34
CA ILE A 77 0.60 10.88 -1.33
C ILE A 77 1.40 10.69 -2.60
N GLY A 78 0.71 10.58 -3.73
CA GLY A 78 1.33 10.51 -5.03
C GLY A 78 0.58 11.32 -6.07
N ALA A 79 1.30 11.58 -7.16
CA ALA A 79 0.75 12.16 -8.37
C ALA A 79 1.24 11.35 -9.56
N ARG A 80 0.37 11.14 -10.54
CA ARG A 80 0.66 10.47 -11.80
C ARG A 80 0.28 11.40 -12.95
N LEU A 81 1.22 11.61 -13.86
CA LEU A 81 0.99 12.28 -15.13
C LEU A 81 0.92 11.22 -16.23
N HIS A 82 -0.12 11.28 -17.05
CA HIS A 82 -0.29 10.46 -18.24
C HIS A 82 -0.43 11.37 -19.45
N VAL A 83 0.37 11.12 -20.49
CA VAL A 83 0.40 11.90 -21.72
C VAL A 83 0.34 10.93 -22.90
N GLU A 84 -0.66 11.08 -23.78
CA GLU A 84 -0.66 10.42 -25.09
C GLU A 84 -0.16 11.39 -26.16
N PHE A 85 0.55 10.87 -27.16
CA PHE A 85 1.15 11.61 -28.27
C PHE A 85 0.70 11.02 -29.60
#